data_AF-A0A5N8VSM6-F1
#
_entry.id   AF-A0A5N8VSM6-F1
#
_cell.length_a   1.000
_cell.length_b   1.000
_cell.length_c   1.000
_cell.angle_alpha   90.00
_cell.angle_beta   90.00
_cell.angle_gamma   90.00
#
_symmetry.space_group_name_H-M   'P 1'
#
loop_
_entity.id
_entity.type
_entity.pdbx_description
1 polymer ?
#
loop_
_entity_poly.entity_id
_entity_poly.type
_entity_poly.pdbx_seq_one_letter_code
_entity_poly.pdbx_strand_id
1 'polypeptide(L)' 'MSYQPTPEDRFTFGLWTVGWQGRDPFGDATRPALDPVETVQRLAELGAYGVTFH' A
#
# COMPACT_ATOMS: atom_id res chain seq x y z
N MET A 1 22.85 9.86 -9.07
CA MET A 1 21.71 10.32 -8.26
C MET A 1 21.05 9.10 -7.64
N SER A 2 20.59 9.20 -6.39
CA SER A 2 19.81 8.15 -5.72
C SER A 2 18.33 8.53 -5.82
N TYR A 3 17.47 7.58 -6.21
CA TYR A 3 16.02 7.74 -6.29
C TYR A 3 15.31 7.05 -5.13
N GLN A 4 15.99 6.91 -3.99
CA GLN A 4 15.41 6.30 -2.81
C GLN A 4 14.40 7.27 -2.19
N PRO A 5 13.12 6.91 -2.06
CA PRO A 5 12.11 7.77 -1.46
C PRO A 5 12.36 7.97 0.02
N THR A 6 12.04 9.16 0.51
CA THR A 6 11.99 9.47 1.94
C THR A 6 10.61 10.08 2.30
N PRO A 7 10.22 10.11 3.59
CA PRO A 7 8.95 10.70 3.99
C PRO A 7 8.79 12.18 3.58
N GLU A 8 9.88 12.93 3.40
CA GLU A 8 9.86 14.31 2.93
C GLU A 8 9.29 14.47 1.52
N ASP A 9 9.32 13.40 0.70
CA ASP A 9 8.74 13.37 -0.65
C ASP A 9 7.20 13.28 -0.63
N ARG A 10 6.61 13.01 0.54
CA ARG A 10 5.14 12.98 0.77
C ARG A 10 4.37 11.98 -0.10
N PHE A 11 4.98 10.87 -0.48
CA PHE A 11 4.26 9.78 -1.13
C PHE A 11 3.28 9.12 -0.15
N THR A 12 2.03 8.96 -0.58
CA THR A 12 0.97 8.31 0.21
C THR A 12 0.26 7.24 -0.60
N PHE A 13 -0.29 6.25 0.08
CA PHE A 13 -1.02 5.14 -0.53
C PHE A 13 -2.33 4.88 0.19
N GLY A 14 -3.42 4.76 -0.56
CA GLY A 14 -4.69 4.29 -0.02
C GLY A 14 -4.60 2.82 0.39
N LEU A 15 -5.15 2.43 1.53
CA LEU A 15 -5.13 1.02 1.99
C LEU A 15 -5.72 0.06 0.93
N TRP A 16 -6.68 0.54 0.13
CA TRP A 16 -7.32 -0.23 -0.94
C TRP A 16 -6.42 -0.51 -2.14
N THR A 17 -5.29 0.19 -2.27
CA THR A 17 -4.37 0.04 -3.39
C THR A 17 -3.55 -1.24 -3.21
N VAL A 18 -2.60 -1.23 -2.28
CA VAL A 18 -1.74 -2.37 -1.95
C VAL A 18 -2.51 -3.52 -1.30
N GLY A 19 -3.65 -3.24 -0.65
CA GLY A 19 -4.56 -4.24 -0.10
C GLY A 19 -5.51 -4.87 -1.12
N TRP A 20 -5.44 -4.51 -2.41
CA TRP A 20 -6.33 -5.09 -3.42
C TRP A 20 -6.11 -6.59 -3.56
N GLN A 21 -7.16 -7.37 -3.29
CA GLN A 21 -7.12 -8.84 -3.35
C GLN A 21 -7.07 -9.43 -4.76
N GLY A 22 -7.15 -8.61 -5.80
CA GLY A 22 -7.06 -9.07 -7.19
C GLY A 22 -8.38 -9.54 -7.80
N ARG A 23 -9.50 -9.42 -7.07
CA ARG A 23 -10.83 -9.78 -7.61
C ARG A 23 -11.22 -8.80 -8.72
N ASP A 24 -11.75 -9.35 -9.80
CA ASP A 24 -12.26 -8.61 -10.95
C ASP A 24 -13.66 -9.14 -11.36
N PRO A 25 -14.32 -8.61 -12.41
CA PRO A 25 -15.66 -9.06 -12.80
C PRO A 25 -15.75 -10.52 -13.27
N PHE A 26 -14.63 -11.15 -13.61
CA PHE A 26 -14.56 -12.46 -14.24
C PHE A 26 -13.77 -13.49 -13.43
N GLY A 27 -13.16 -13.10 -12.32
CA GLY A 27 -12.32 -13.96 -11.50
C GLY A 27 -12.37 -13.62 -10.02
N ASP A 28 -12.24 -14.66 -9.19
CA ASP A 28 -12.17 -14.54 -7.74
C ASP A 28 -10.87 -13.88 -7.26
N ALA A 29 -10.84 -13.54 -5.97
CA ALA A 29 -9.65 -13.00 -5.32
C ALA A 29 -8.45 -13.98 -5.43
N THR A 30 -7.28 -13.42 -5.73
CA THR A 30 -6.02 -14.18 -5.86
C THR A 30 -5.06 -13.93 -4.69
N ARG A 31 -5.35 -12.94 -3.83
CA ARG A 31 -4.57 -12.61 -2.64
C ARG A 31 -5.46 -12.57 -1.38
N PRO A 32 -4.95 -12.97 -0.21
CA PRO A 32 -5.68 -12.79 1.04
C PRO A 32 -5.85 -11.30 1.36
N ALA A 33 -6.80 -10.99 2.24
CA ALA A 33 -6.94 -9.63 2.76
C ALA A 33 -5.69 -9.29 3.59
N LEU A 34 -5.17 -8.08 3.39
CA LEU A 34 -4.02 -7.56 4.12
C LEU A 34 -4.50 -6.82 5.37
N ASP A 35 -3.85 -7.03 6.51
CA ASP A 35 -4.10 -6.24 7.72
C ASP A 35 -3.65 -4.78 7.46
N PRO A 36 -4.50 -3.75 7.73
CA PRO A 36 -4.08 -2.36 7.70
C PRO A 36 -2.80 -2.07 8.51
N VAL A 37 -2.58 -2.75 9.64
CA VAL A 37 -1.38 -2.58 10.46
C VAL A 37 -0.14 -3.05 9.71
N GLU A 38 -0.20 -4.21 9.06
CA GLU A 38 0.88 -4.72 8.22
C GLU A 38 1.17 -3.75 7.06
N THR A 39 0.11 -3.22 6.45
CA THR A 39 0.23 -2.25 5.35
C THR A 39 1.02 -1.01 5.76
N VAL A 40 0.69 -0.43 6.92
CA VAL A 40 1.39 0.76 7.44
C VAL A 40 2.86 0.44 7.72
N GLN A 41 3.16 -0.69 8.35
CA GLN A 41 4.53 -1.10 8.66
C GLN A 41 5.37 -1.26 7.38
N ARG A 42 4.85 -2.00 6.39
CA ARG A 42 5.55 -2.23 5.12
C ARG A 42 5.75 -0.95 4.30
N LEU A 43 4.75 -0.08 4.25
CA LEU A 43 4.88 1.18 3.52
C LEU A 43 5.87 2.14 4.20
N ALA A 44 5.93 2.15 5.53
CA ALA A 44 6.94 2.91 6.27
C ALA A 44 8.37 2.39 6.02
N GLU A 45 8.56 1.06 5.96
CA GLU A 45 9.85 0.44 5.55
C GLU A 45 10.30 0.88 4.14
N LEU A 46 9.35 1.14 3.25
CA LEU A 46 9.59 1.60 1.88
C LEU A 46 9.76 3.13 1.75
N GLY A 47 9.67 3.89 2.85
CA GLY A 47 9.84 5.34 2.85
C GLY A 47 8.58 6.15 2.53
N ALA A 48 7.39 5.54 2.57
CA ALA A 48 6.14 6.27 2.40
C ALA A 48 5.90 7.25 3.57
N TYR A 49 5.29 8.39 3.28
CA TYR A 49 4.95 9.40 4.26
C TYR A 49 3.69 9.04 5.06
N GLY A 50 2.73 8.38 4.42
CA GLY A 50 1.48 8.02 5.08
C GLY A 50 0.54 7.19 4.23
N VAL A 51 -0.62 6.90 4.80
CA VAL A 51 -1.69 6.15 4.15
C VAL A 51 -3.00 6.93 4.16
N THR A 52 -3.89 6.61 3.24
CA THR A 52 -5.28 7.11 3.22
C THR A 52 -6.25 5.94 3.32
N PHE A 53 -7.49 6.24 3.73
CA PHE A 53 -8.57 5.25 3.86
C PHE A 53 -9.86 5.84 3.27
N HIS A 54 -10.83 4.97 2.98
CA HIS A 54 -12.13 5.36 2.43
C HIS A 54 -12.93 6.27 3.36
#